data_AF-A0A9D5VCL0-F1
#
_entry.id   AF-A0A9D5VCL0-F1
#
_cell.length_a   1.000
_cell.length_b   1.000
_cell.length_c   1.000
_cell.angle_alpha   90.00
_cell.angle_beta   90.00
_cell.angle_gamma   90.00
#
_symmetry.space_group_name_H-M   'P 1'
#
loop_
_entity.id
_entity.type
_entity.pdbx_description
1 polymer ?
#
loop_
_entity_poly.entity_id
_entity_poly.type
_entity_poly.pdbx_seq_one_letter_code
_entity_poly.pdbx_strand_id
1 'polypeptide(L)'
;MSATLPPRLFFSRLWPPALGWTAMFSLLLAWNVVEERRHTEEVAVFVARAMIQKDIAFRNWAASHGGVYVPIDERTPPNPFLTKVPERDIQTPSGRQLTLMNPAYLLRQLTKYFPDPYGNHEHITSLKPLNPAN
;
A
#
# COMPACT_ATOMS: atom_id res chain seq x y z
N MET A 1 37.49 63.18 15.71
CA MET A 1 36.81 63.16 14.40
C MET A 1 36.20 61.77 14.19
N SER A 2 34.96 61.58 14.60
CA SER A 2 34.19 60.35 14.38
C SER A 2 33.29 60.57 13.16
N ALA A 3 33.73 60.09 11.99
CA ALA A 3 32.94 60.14 10.77
C ALA A 3 31.85 59.06 10.81
N THR A 4 30.63 59.44 11.20
CA THR A 4 29.45 58.57 11.08
C THR A 4 29.03 58.51 9.61
N LEU A 5 29.31 57.38 8.95
CA LEU A 5 28.87 57.09 7.59
C LEU A 5 27.34 57.20 7.47
N PRO A 6 26.79 57.78 6.38
CA PRO A 6 25.36 58.00 6.25
C PRO A 6 24.60 56.66 6.17
N PRO A 7 23.46 56.50 6.87
CA PRO A 7 22.76 55.23 7.04
C PRO A 7 22.32 54.59 5.70
N ARG A 8 22.13 55.38 4.64
CA ARG A 8 21.73 54.90 3.31
C ARG A 8 22.79 54.03 2.62
N LEU A 9 24.08 54.25 2.89
CA LEU A 9 25.19 53.46 2.33
C LEU A 9 25.35 52.09 3.01
N PHE A 10 24.88 51.95 4.25
CA PHE A 10 24.88 50.66 4.96
C PHE A 10 23.85 49.71 4.36
N PHE A 11 22.60 50.18 4.14
CA PHE A 11 21.55 49.35 3.55
C PHE A 11 21.88 48.93 2.11
N SER A 12 22.52 49.78 1.31
CA SER A 12 22.91 49.46 -0.07
C SER A 12 24.07 48.46 -0.18
N ARG A 13 24.74 48.10 0.92
CA ARG A 13 25.87 47.14 0.92
C ARG A 13 25.47 45.77 1.46
N LEU A 14 24.29 45.66 2.08
CA LEU A 14 23.76 44.44 2.69
C LEU A 14 22.83 43.63 1.77
N TRP A 15 22.28 44.22 0.71
CA TRP A 15 21.39 43.50 -0.22
C TRP A 15 22.09 42.43 -1.08
N PRO A 16 23.34 42.59 -1.58
CA PRO A 16 23.96 41.55 -2.40
C PRO A 16 24.19 40.22 -1.66
N PRO A 17 24.73 40.19 -0.43
CA PRO A 17 24.88 38.93 0.31
C PRO A 17 23.51 38.37 0.70
N ALA A 18 22.50 39.19 0.98
CA ALA A 18 21.14 38.73 1.23
C ALA A 18 20.49 38.09 -0.02
N LEU A 19 20.72 38.62 -1.22
CA LEU A 19 20.25 37.95 -2.45
C LEU A 19 21.03 36.67 -2.71
N GLY A 20 22.35 36.68 -2.50
CA GLY A 20 23.20 35.50 -2.64
C GLY A 20 22.81 34.36 -1.70
N TRP A 21 22.59 34.66 -0.41
CA TRP A 21 22.14 33.66 0.57
C TRP A 21 20.76 33.12 0.18
N THR A 22 19.82 33.99 -0.20
CA THR A 22 18.46 33.57 -0.57
C THR A 22 18.47 32.66 -1.79
N ALA A 23 19.25 33.02 -2.82
CA ALA A 23 19.41 32.19 -4.01
C ALA A 23 20.04 30.83 -3.68
N MET A 24 21.06 30.80 -2.83
CA MET A 24 21.72 29.56 -2.40
C MET A 24 20.75 28.63 -1.65
N PHE A 25 20.00 29.15 -0.67
CA PHE A 25 19.00 28.38 0.07
C PHE A 25 17.85 27.93 -0.83
N SER A 26 17.43 28.75 -1.79
CA SER A 26 16.39 28.39 -2.75
C SER A 26 16.84 27.24 -3.66
N LEU A 27 18.09 27.26 -4.13
CA LEU A 27 18.66 26.18 -4.94
C LEU A 27 18.80 24.89 -4.13
N LEU A 28 19.27 25.00 -2.88
CA LEU A 28 19.41 23.85 -1.99
C LEU A 28 18.05 23.21 -1.65
N LEU A 29 17.03 24.05 -1.38
CA LEU A 29 15.67 23.58 -1.18
C LEU A 29 15.12 22.91 -2.44
N ALA A 30 15.30 23.51 -3.62
CA ALA A 30 14.85 22.94 -4.89
C ALA A 30 15.49 21.58 -5.15
N TRP A 31 16.81 21.45 -4.90
CA TRP A 31 17.52 20.17 -5.02
C TRP A 31 16.96 19.13 -4.06
N ASN A 32 16.75 19.51 -2.81
CA ASN A 32 16.22 18.62 -1.77
C ASN A 32 14.82 18.11 -2.12
N VAL A 33 13.92 18.98 -2.61
CA VAL A 33 12.58 18.59 -3.03
C VAL A 33 12.61 17.65 -4.24
N VAL A 34 13.51 17.85 -5.19
CA VAL A 34 13.66 16.96 -6.35
C VAL A 34 14.20 15.59 -5.93
N GLU A 35 15.16 15.56 -5.02
CA GLU A 35 15.75 14.32 -4.51
C GLU A 35 14.74 13.54 -3.64
N GLU A 36 14.01 14.23 -2.77
CA GLU A 36 12.97 13.64 -1.93
C GLU A 36 11.84 13.00 -2.77
N ARG A 37 11.48 13.61 -3.90
CA ARG A 37 10.51 13.02 -4.84
C ARG A 37 11.00 11.68 -5.39
N ARG A 38 12.28 11.59 -5.80
CA ARG A 38 12.86 10.34 -6.32
C ARG A 38 12.87 9.25 -5.25
N HIS A 39 13.30 9.58 -4.04
CA HIS A 39 13.28 8.62 -2.92
C HIS A 39 11.87 8.16 -2.58
N THR A 40 10.89 9.06 -2.63
CA THR A 40 9.49 8.72 -2.36
C THR A 40 8.96 7.73 -3.41
N GLU A 41 9.28 7.93 -4.69
CA GLU A 41 8.90 6.98 -5.76
C GLU A 41 9.56 5.61 -5.59
N GLU A 42 10.85 5.56 -5.27
CA GLU A 42 11.57 4.31 -5.03
C GLU A 42 10.98 3.53 -3.85
N VAL A 43 10.70 4.22 -2.75
CA VAL A 43 10.05 3.63 -1.58
C VAL A 43 8.64 3.14 -1.92
N ALA A 44 7.85 3.93 -2.64
CA ALA A 44 6.50 3.54 -3.06
C ALA A 44 6.51 2.25 -3.91
N VAL A 45 7.43 2.17 -4.88
CA VAL A 45 7.60 0.96 -5.72
C VAL A 45 8.07 -0.23 -4.88
N PHE A 46 9.00 -0.02 -3.95
CA PHE A 46 9.48 -1.06 -3.04
C PHE A 46 8.34 -1.63 -2.17
N VAL A 47 7.56 -0.75 -1.53
CA VAL A 47 6.41 -1.13 -0.71
C VAL A 47 5.38 -1.90 -1.54
N ALA A 48 5.01 -1.40 -2.72
CA ALA A 48 4.07 -2.08 -3.60
C ALA A 48 4.54 -3.49 -4.00
N ARG A 49 5.83 -3.67 -4.31
CA ARG A 49 6.42 -4.99 -4.60
C ARG A 49 6.39 -5.91 -3.39
N ALA A 50 6.77 -5.40 -2.22
CA ALA A 50 6.77 -6.17 -0.98
C ALA A 50 5.36 -6.65 -0.62
N MET A 51 4.35 -5.80 -0.81
CA MET A 51 2.94 -6.12 -0.59
C MET A 51 2.45 -7.24 -1.52
N ILE A 52 2.71 -7.13 -2.83
CA ILE A 52 2.35 -8.19 -3.80
C ILE A 52 3.07 -9.51 -3.45
N GLN A 53 4.35 -9.46 -3.07
CA GLN A 53 5.08 -10.67 -2.68
C GLN A 53 4.49 -11.32 -1.41
N LYS A 54 4.09 -10.51 -0.42
CA LYS A 54 3.40 -10.99 0.78
C LYS A 54 2.07 -11.68 0.42
N ASP A 55 1.28 -11.07 -0.47
CA ASP A 55 0.00 -11.63 -0.93
C ASP A 55 0.17 -12.94 -1.69
N ILE A 56 1.18 -13.03 -2.55
CA ILE A 56 1.52 -14.26 -3.27
C ILE A 56 1.95 -15.34 -2.27
N ALA A 57 2.80 -15.01 -1.30
CA ALA A 57 3.24 -15.96 -0.28
C ALA A 57 2.05 -16.48 0.56
N PHE A 58 1.14 -15.59 0.96
CA PHE A 58 -0.07 -15.95 1.69
C PHE A 58 -1.00 -16.86 0.86
N ARG A 59 -1.22 -16.53 -0.42
CA ARG A 59 -1.99 -17.38 -1.33
C ARG A 59 -1.36 -18.75 -1.53
N ASN A 60 -0.04 -18.82 -1.68
CA ASN A 60 0.69 -20.07 -1.84
C ASN A 60 0.59 -20.95 -0.59
N TRP A 61 0.72 -20.36 0.59
CA TRP A 61 0.49 -21.06 1.85
C TRP A 61 -0.93 -21.61 1.94
N ALA A 62 -1.96 -20.82 1.63
CA ALA A 62 -3.33 -21.30 1.65
C ALA A 62 -3.54 -22.42 0.60
N ALA A 63 -2.93 -22.29 -0.58
CA ALA A 63 -3.02 -23.29 -1.65
C ALA A 63 -2.33 -24.60 -1.27
N SER A 64 -1.21 -24.55 -0.55
CA SER A 64 -0.48 -25.75 -0.12
C SER A 64 -1.29 -26.64 0.83
N HIS A 65 -2.30 -26.07 1.48
CA HIS A 65 -3.24 -26.79 2.36
C HIS A 65 -4.52 -27.21 1.64
N GLY A 66 -4.68 -26.88 0.35
CA GLY A 66 -5.91 -27.11 -0.43
C GLY A 66 -7.03 -26.08 -0.16
N GLY A 67 -6.79 -25.13 0.73
CA GLY A 67 -7.76 -24.14 1.22
C GLY A 67 -7.87 -24.14 2.73
N VAL A 68 -8.79 -23.33 3.26
CA VAL A 68 -9.05 -23.23 4.70
C VAL A 68 -10.54 -23.32 4.96
N TYR A 69 -10.95 -24.18 5.90
CA TYR A 69 -12.33 -24.23 6.35
C TYR A 69 -12.61 -23.11 7.34
N VAL A 70 -13.70 -22.40 7.11
CA VAL A 70 -14.15 -21.31 7.96
C VAL A 70 -15.65 -21.42 8.23
N PRO A 71 -16.14 -20.84 9.33
CA PRO A 71 -17.56 -20.81 9.63
C PRO A 71 -18.36 -20.09 8.55
N ILE A 72 -19.52 -20.64 8.20
CA ILE A 72 -20.46 -19.95 7.31
C ILE A 72 -21.08 -18.77 8.08
N ASP A 73 -20.93 -17.58 7.54
CA ASP A 73 -21.57 -16.35 8.01
C ASP A 73 -21.91 -15.42 6.82
N GLU A 74 -22.52 -14.27 7.09
CA GLU A 74 -22.89 -13.30 6.04
C GLU A 74 -21.68 -12.79 5.24
N ARG A 75 -20.49 -12.75 5.85
CA ARG A 75 -19.25 -12.32 5.20
C ARG A 75 -18.62 -13.45 4.40
N THR A 76 -18.96 -14.69 4.74
CA THR A 76 -18.33 -15.91 4.25
C THR A 76 -19.34 -16.96 3.77
N PRO A 77 -20.21 -16.63 2.81
CA PRO A 77 -21.08 -17.62 2.19
C PRO A 77 -20.26 -18.66 1.40
N PRO A 78 -20.77 -19.90 1.25
CA PRO A 78 -20.13 -20.91 0.43
C PRO A 78 -19.84 -20.44 -0.99
N ASN A 79 -18.62 -20.72 -1.48
CA ASN A 79 -18.20 -20.22 -2.78
C ASN A 79 -18.93 -20.96 -3.92
N PRO A 80 -19.72 -20.25 -4.78
CA PRO A 80 -20.47 -20.87 -5.87
C PRO A 80 -19.57 -21.47 -6.97
N PHE A 81 -18.31 -21.02 -7.06
CA PHE A 81 -17.35 -21.54 -8.04
C PHE A 81 -16.68 -22.87 -7.60
N LEU A 82 -16.94 -23.34 -6.38
CA LEU A 82 -16.37 -24.58 -5.83
C LEU A 82 -17.39 -25.73 -5.76
N THR A 83 -18.50 -25.65 -6.50
CA THR A 83 -19.58 -26.65 -6.47
C THR A 83 -19.15 -28.08 -6.79
N LYS A 84 -18.05 -28.25 -7.54
CA LYS A 84 -17.50 -29.56 -7.92
C LYS A 84 -16.48 -30.11 -6.90
N VAL A 85 -16.13 -29.34 -5.86
CA VAL A 85 -15.15 -29.74 -4.86
C VAL A 85 -15.83 -30.62 -3.81
N PRO A 86 -15.39 -31.87 -3.61
CA PRO A 86 -15.92 -32.70 -2.54
C PRO A 86 -15.61 -32.06 -1.18
N GLU A 87 -16.50 -32.25 -0.21
CA GLU A 87 -16.36 -31.68 1.13
C GLU A 87 -16.26 -30.15 1.15
N ARG A 88 -16.73 -29.44 0.10
CA ARG A 88 -16.75 -27.96 0.11
C ARG A 88 -17.39 -27.41 1.38
N ASP A 89 -18.52 -27.98 1.79
CA ASP A 89 -19.17 -27.64 3.03
C ASP A 89 -19.21 -28.86 3.94
N ILE A 90 -18.77 -28.68 5.19
CA ILE A 90 -18.72 -29.74 6.19
C ILE A 90 -19.41 -29.30 7.47
N GLN A 91 -19.83 -30.27 8.26
CA GLN A 91 -20.31 -30.05 9.61
C GLN A 91 -19.31 -30.61 10.61
N THR A 92 -18.93 -29.79 11.58
CA THR A 92 -18.12 -30.24 12.73
C THR A 92 -18.93 -31.16 13.65
N PRO A 93 -18.29 -32.00 14.49
CA PRO A 93 -19.01 -32.80 15.48
C PRO A 93 -19.89 -32.00 16.45
N SER A 94 -19.55 -30.73 16.69
CA SER A 94 -20.36 -29.81 17.51
C SER A 94 -21.51 -29.15 16.76
N GLY A 95 -21.79 -29.57 15.51
CA GLY A 95 -22.90 -29.06 14.69
C GLY A 95 -22.60 -27.78 13.92
N ARG A 96 -21.40 -27.19 14.04
CA ARG A 96 -21.04 -25.95 13.32
C ARG A 96 -20.80 -26.23 11.84
N GLN A 97 -21.43 -25.44 10.98
CA GLN A 97 -21.24 -25.49 9.53
C GLN A 97 -20.00 -24.70 9.11
N LEU A 98 -19.15 -25.33 8.33
CA LEU A 98 -17.95 -24.74 7.74
C LEU A 98 -18.01 -24.83 6.22
N THR A 99 -17.42 -23.86 5.53
CA THR A 99 -17.21 -23.88 4.09
C THR A 99 -15.72 -23.72 3.76
N LEU A 100 -15.28 -24.37 2.68
CA LEU A 100 -13.93 -24.31 2.18
C LEU A 100 -13.72 -22.99 1.45
N MET A 101 -12.82 -22.16 1.96
CA MET A 101 -12.31 -21.01 1.22
C MET A 101 -11.08 -21.41 0.41
N ASN A 102 -11.16 -21.21 -0.90
CA ASN A 102 -9.98 -21.29 -1.75
C ASN A 102 -9.09 -20.04 -1.55
N PRO A 103 -7.79 -20.10 -1.93
CA PRO A 103 -6.85 -18.99 -1.74
C PRO A 103 -7.29 -17.66 -2.37
N ALA A 104 -7.98 -17.72 -3.52
CA ALA A 104 -8.50 -16.53 -4.18
C ALA A 104 -9.62 -15.87 -3.38
N TYR A 105 -10.52 -16.66 -2.79
CA TYR A 105 -11.58 -16.14 -1.95
C TYR A 105 -11.03 -15.59 -0.62
N LEU A 106 -10.08 -16.30 0.00
CA LEU A 106 -9.39 -15.85 1.22
C LEU A 106 -8.78 -14.46 1.03
N LEU A 107 -7.95 -14.28 0.00
CA LEU A 107 -7.29 -12.99 -0.20
C LEU A 107 -8.31 -11.87 -0.47
N ARG A 108 -9.34 -12.14 -1.29
CA ARG A 108 -10.39 -11.14 -1.57
C ARG A 108 -11.15 -10.74 -0.31
N GLN A 109 -11.41 -11.69 0.58
CA GLN A 109 -12.08 -11.40 1.84
C GLN A 109 -11.16 -10.59 2.77
N LEU A 110 -9.88 -10.96 2.84
CA LEU A 110 -8.87 -10.24 3.61
C LEU A 110 -8.78 -8.78 3.17
N THR A 111 -8.59 -8.51 1.87
CA THR A 111 -8.47 -7.14 1.37
C THR A 111 -9.77 -6.33 1.49
N LYS A 112 -10.94 -6.99 1.44
CA LYS A 112 -12.24 -6.31 1.57
C LYS A 112 -12.55 -5.88 3.01
N TYR A 113 -12.29 -6.74 4.00
CA TYR A 113 -12.73 -6.51 5.38
C TYR A 113 -11.60 -6.12 6.33
N PHE A 114 -10.35 -6.34 5.94
CA PHE A 114 -9.16 -5.98 6.69
C PHE A 114 -8.21 -5.16 5.81
N PRO A 115 -8.65 -3.97 5.35
CA PRO A 115 -7.79 -3.10 4.58
C PRO A 115 -6.58 -2.67 5.39
N ASP A 116 -5.49 -2.40 4.69
CA ASP A 116 -4.26 -1.93 5.31
C ASP A 116 -4.50 -0.59 6.05
N PRO A 117 -4.01 -0.43 7.29
CA PRO A 117 -4.27 0.76 8.10
C PRO A 117 -3.67 2.04 7.51
N TYR A 118 -2.74 1.94 6.57
CA TYR A 118 -2.15 3.07 5.86
C TYR A 118 -2.91 3.42 4.57
N GLY A 119 -4.08 2.82 4.33
CA GLY A 119 -4.99 3.16 3.22
C GLY A 119 -4.61 2.53 1.88
N ASN A 120 -3.69 1.54 1.89
CA ASN A 120 -3.30 0.83 0.67
C ASN A 120 -4.46 -0.04 0.18
N HIS A 121 -4.81 0.12 -1.11
CA HIS A 121 -5.87 -0.65 -1.76
C HIS A 121 -5.24 -1.64 -2.75
N GLU A 122 -5.52 -2.92 -2.55
CA GLU A 122 -4.93 -4.01 -3.32
C GLU A 122 -6.03 -4.82 -4.01
N HIS A 123 -5.87 -5.05 -5.31
CA HIS A 123 -6.76 -5.90 -6.08
C HIS A 123 -5.97 -6.75 -7.08
N ILE A 124 -5.99 -8.07 -6.88
CA ILE A 124 -5.33 -9.02 -7.78
C ILE A 124 -6.36 -9.58 -8.76
N THR A 125 -6.20 -9.25 -10.04
CA THR A 125 -7.00 -9.78 -11.15
C THR A 125 -6.16 -10.63 -12.11
N SER A 126 -6.82 -11.24 -13.10
CA SER A 126 -6.22 -12.02 -14.17
C SER A 126 -6.78 -11.53 -15.50
N LEU A 127 -5.99 -11.61 -16.58
CA LEU A 127 -6.45 -11.30 -17.94
C LEU A 127 -7.61 -12.19 -18.41
N LYS A 128 -7.79 -13.35 -17.77
CA LYS A 128 -8.92 -14.27 -17.99
C LYS A 128 -9.57 -14.58 -16.64
N PRO A 129 -10.50 -13.74 -16.16
CA PRO A 129 -11.08 -13.90 -14.84
C PRO A 129 -12.07 -15.07 -14.81
N LEU A 130 -11.98 -15.90 -13.77
CA LEU A 130 -13.00 -16.93 -13.48
C LEU A 130 -14.20 -16.36 -12.72
N ASN A 131 -13.95 -15.33 -11.91
CA ASN A 131 -14.98 -14.57 -11.22
C ASN A 131 -15.27 -13.29 -12.01
N PRO A 132 -16.49 -13.07 -12.51
CA PRO A 132 -16.84 -11.89 -13.32
C PRO A 132 -16.66 -10.54 -12.62
N ALA A 133 -16.60 -10.54 -11.28
CA ALA A 133 -16.36 -9.33 -10.49
C ALA A 133 -14.86 -8.96 -10.34
N ASN A 134 -13.97 -9.57 -11.14
CA ASN A 134 -12.54 -9.27 -11.21
C ASN A 134 -12.15 -8.64 -12.55
#